data_AF-A0A645JA18-F1
#
_entry.id   AF-A0A645JA18-F1
#
_cell.length_a   1.000
_cell.length_b   1.000
_cell.length_c   1.000
_cell.angle_alpha   90.00
_cell.angle_beta   90.00
_cell.angle_gamma   90.00
#
_symmetry.space_group_name_H-M   'P 1'
#
loop_
_entity.id
_entity.type
_entity.pdbx_description
1 polymer ?
#
loop_
_entity_poly.entity_id
_entity_poly.type
_entity_poly.pdbx_seq_one_letter_code
_entity_poly.pdbx_strand_id
1 'polypeptide(L)'
;MITYESGSEIVPAMSVDTETSTSDNSGTQRQSESLTPVTIKEDGNDVPLVLTEKEPVIKGVLVIAQGAYDTHVKLDLQRAVQAILGVSASVVEVFEMDISN
;
A
#
# COMPACT_ATOMS: atom_id res chain seq x y z
N MET A 1 -10.13 4.01 -15.09
CA MET A 1 -9.04 4.76 -14.43
C MET A 1 -8.86 4.20 -13.03
N ILE A 2 -7.62 4.08 -12.55
CA ILE A 2 -7.30 3.64 -11.19
C ILE A 2 -6.50 4.75 -10.52
N THR A 3 -6.80 5.03 -9.25
CA THR A 3 -6.06 5.99 -8.43
C THR A 3 -5.48 5.27 -7.22
N TYR A 4 -4.31 5.72 -6.78
CA TYR A 4 -3.59 5.14 -5.66
C TYR A 4 -3.48 6.15 -4.52
N GLU A 5 -3.36 5.65 -3.30
CA GLU A 5 -3.17 6.48 -2.11
C GLU A 5 -1.75 7.06 -2.04
N SER A 6 -0.75 6.28 -2.48
CA SER A 6 0.66 6.63 -2.48
C SER A 6 1.39 6.03 -3.69
N GLY A 7 2.69 6.31 -3.80
CA GLY A 7 3.59 5.52 -4.63
C GLY A 7 3.97 4.20 -3.96
N SER A 8 4.77 3.39 -4.65
CA SER A 8 5.35 2.16 -4.09
C SER A 8 6.13 2.45 -2.81
N GLU A 9 5.99 1.56 -1.83
CA GLU A 9 6.72 1.65 -0.56
C GLU A 9 7.93 0.70 -0.61
N ILE A 10 9.12 1.25 -0.40
CA ILE A 10 10.35 0.47 -0.27
C ILE A 10 10.53 0.08 1.19
N VAL A 11 10.66 -1.22 1.47
CA VAL A 11 10.95 -1.76 2.80
C VAL A 11 12.44 -2.08 2.89
N PRO A 12 13.26 -1.25 3.57
CA PRO A 12 14.67 -1.54 3.75
C PRO A 12 14.90 -2.53 4.89
N ALA A 13 16.06 -3.18 4.88
CA ALA A 13 16.54 -3.93 6.02
C ALA A 13 16.84 -2.97 7.18
N MET A 14 16.36 -3.29 8.39
CA MET A 14 16.58 -2.50 9.59
C MET A 14 17.46 -3.28 10.58
N SER A 15 18.43 -2.60 11.18
CA SER A 15 19.15 -3.06 12.37
C SER A 15 18.43 -2.58 13.63
N VAL A 16 18.25 -3.45 14.61
CA VAL A 16 17.58 -3.15 15.88
C VAL A 16 18.61 -3.23 17.00
N ASP A 17 18.87 -2.10 17.67
CA ASP A 17 19.68 -2.04 18.88
C ASP A 17 18.77 -1.87 20.09
N THR A 18 18.79 -2.83 21.01
CA THR A 18 17.98 -2.81 22.24
C THR A 18 18.87 -2.55 23.45
N GLU A 19 18.68 -1.41 24.11
CA GLU A 19 19.33 -1.09 25.37
C GLU A 19 18.33 -1.29 26.53
N THR A 20 18.68 -2.17 27.46
CA THR A 20 17.91 -2.38 28.70
C THR A 20 18.69 -1.81 29.88
N SER A 21 18.13 -0.81 30.54
CA SER A 21 18.70 -0.22 31.75
C SER A 21 17.80 -0.51 32.96
N THR A 22 18.38 -1.11 33.99
CA THR A 22 17.76 -1.39 35.29
C THR A 22 18.32 -0.43 36.34
N SER A 23 17.45 0.25 37.10
CA SER A 23 17.86 1.17 38.19
C SER A 23 17.47 0.59 39.55
N ASP A 24 18.49 0.33 40.39
CA ASP A 24 18.43 -0.50 41.61
C ASP A 24 17.67 0.10 42.81
N ASN A 25 17.02 1.25 42.69
CA ASN A 25 16.34 1.89 43.84
C ASN A 25 14.80 1.97 43.73
N SER A 26 14.20 1.52 42.62
CA SER A 26 12.74 1.55 42.43
C SER A 26 12.20 0.48 41.45
N GLY A 27 13.04 -0.45 40.97
CA GLY A 27 12.59 -1.54 40.08
C GLY A 27 12.05 -1.10 38.72
N THR A 28 12.34 0.13 38.28
CA THR A 28 11.92 0.60 36.95
C THR A 28 12.92 0.11 35.90
N GLN A 29 12.47 -0.81 35.05
CA GLN A 29 13.19 -1.25 33.86
C GLN A 29 12.83 -0.32 32.69
N ARG A 30 13.82 0.31 32.07
CA ARG A 30 13.64 1.10 30.84
C ARG A 30 14.28 0.33 29.69
N GLN A 31 13.48 0.07 28.66
CA GLN A 31 13.91 -0.52 27.40
C GLN A 31 13.85 0.58 26.35
N SER A 32 14.95 0.80 25.64
CA SER A 32 15.04 1.69 24.49
C SER A 32 15.42 0.87 23.27
N GLU A 33 14.68 1.03 22.18
CA GLU A 33 14.95 0.39 20.90
C GLU A 33 15.30 1.46 19.87
N SER A 34 16.42 1.28 19.17
CA SER A 34 16.85 2.12 18.07
C SER A 34 16.80 1.32 16.77
N LEU A 35 16.18 1.89 15.73
CA LEU A 35 16.04 1.30 14.41
C LEU A 35 16.86 2.09 13.40
N THR A 36 17.80 1.44 12.71
CA THR A 36 18.63 2.08 11.68
C THR A 36 18.60 1.29 10.36
N PRO A 37 18.41 1.94 9.19
CA PRO A 37 18.45 1.23 7.91
C PRO A 37 19.86 0.71 7.60
N VAL A 38 19.95 -0.53 7.14
CA VAL A 38 21.21 -1.11 6.64
C VAL A 38 21.47 -0.58 5.24
N THR A 39 22.69 -0.07 5.00
CA THR A 39 23.11 0.46 3.69
C THR A 39 24.22 -0.39 3.07
N ILE A 40 24.26 -0.43 1.74
CA ILE A 40 25.33 -1.04 0.93
C ILE A 40 25.94 0.02 0.01
N LYS A 41 27.17 -0.21 -0.44
CA LYS A 41 27.85 0.66 -1.40
C LYS A 41 27.53 0.23 -2.83
N GLU A 42 26.82 1.07 -3.55
CA GLU A 42 26.53 0.90 -4.98
C GLU A 42 27.02 2.15 -5.73
N ASP A 43 27.89 1.97 -6.72
CA ASP A 43 28.51 3.05 -7.50
C ASP A 43 29.13 4.20 -6.67
N GLY A 44 29.65 3.86 -5.50
CA GLY A 44 30.29 4.82 -4.58
C GLY A 44 29.32 5.59 -3.68
N ASN A 45 28.01 5.35 -3.79
CA ASN A 45 26.98 5.90 -2.91
C ASN A 45 26.49 4.85 -1.91
N ASP A 46 26.17 5.29 -0.70
CA ASP A 46 25.51 4.44 0.30
C ASP A 46 24.00 4.42 0.01
N VAL A 47 23.48 3.28 -0.42
CA VAL A 47 22.06 3.05 -0.72
C VAL A 47 21.45 2.06 0.29
N PRO A 48 20.18 2.20 0.70
CA PRO A 48 19.56 1.26 1.62
C PRO A 48 19.41 -0.12 0.97
N LEU A 49 19.67 -1.17 1.74
CA LEU A 49 19.43 -2.55 1.32
C LEU A 49 17.91 -2.81 1.30
N VAL A 50 17.34 -2.90 0.11
CA VAL A 50 15.90 -3.15 -0.08
C VAL A 50 15.58 -4.62 0.10
N LEU A 51 14.69 -4.95 1.04
CA LEU A 51 14.19 -6.31 1.24
C LEU A 51 13.00 -6.61 0.33
N THR A 52 12.08 -5.65 0.20
CA THR A 52 10.85 -5.82 -0.58
C THR A 52 10.31 -4.46 -0.99
N GLU A 53 9.69 -4.41 -2.16
CA GLU A 53 8.87 -3.28 -2.61
C GLU A 53 7.40 -3.67 -2.51
N LYS A 54 6.59 -2.85 -1.83
CA LYS A 54 5.14 -3.06 -1.75
C LYS A 54 4.45 -2.21 -2.81
N GLU A 55 3.51 -2.84 -3.51
CA GLU A 55 2.62 -2.14 -4.42
C GLU A 55 1.73 -1.14 -3.67
N PRO A 56 1.40 0.00 -4.30
CA PRO A 56 0.59 1.03 -3.66
C PRO A 56 -0.86 0.59 -3.45
N VAL A 57 -1.48 1.08 -2.39
CA VAL A 57 -2.89 0.82 -2.08
C VAL A 57 -3.78 1.54 -3.09
N ILE A 58 -4.74 0.81 -3.68
CA ILE A 58 -5.75 1.37 -4.59
C ILE A 58 -6.73 2.22 -3.79
N LYS A 59 -6.82 3.50 -4.14
CA LYS A 59 -7.76 4.46 -3.55
C LYS A 59 -9.15 4.40 -4.20
N GLY A 60 -9.20 4.16 -5.51
CA GLY A 60 -10.47 4.10 -6.23
C GLY A 60 -10.33 3.70 -7.69
N VAL A 61 -11.38 3.10 -8.22
CA VAL A 61 -11.48 2.59 -9.59
C VAL A 61 -12.71 3.18 -10.26
N LEU A 62 -12.51 3.77 -11.44
CA LEU A 62 -13.56 4.28 -12.31
C LEU A 62 -13.64 3.41 -13.56
N VAL A 63 -14.82 2.84 -13.82
CA VAL A 63 -15.15 2.08 -15.03
C VAL A 63 -16.18 2.86 -15.82
N ILE A 64 -15.94 3.03 -17.11
CA ILE A 64 -16.91 3.60 -18.05
C ILE A 64 -17.17 2.51 -19.09
N ALA A 65 -18.41 2.04 -19.19
CA ALA A 65 -18.76 0.93 -20.06
C ALA A 65 -20.13 1.16 -20.73
N GLN A 66 -20.23 0.76 -21.99
CA GLN A 66 -21.51 0.72 -22.69
C GLN A 66 -22.44 -0.31 -22.03
N GLY A 67 -23.71 0.02 -21.89
CA GLY A 67 -24.68 -0.89 -21.26
C GLY A 67 -24.64 -0.89 -19.73
N ALA A 68 -23.79 -0.07 -19.10
CA ALA A 68 -23.77 0.08 -17.64
C ALA A 68 -24.97 0.88 -17.07
N TYR A 69 -25.97 1.21 -17.90
CA TYR A 69 -27.32 1.56 -17.41
C TYR A 69 -28.02 0.35 -16.79
N ASP A 70 -27.73 -0.86 -17.29
CA ASP A 70 -28.29 -2.08 -16.74
C ASP A 70 -27.58 -2.39 -15.41
N THR A 71 -28.38 -2.53 -14.37
CA THR A 71 -27.89 -2.84 -13.02
C THR A 71 -27.19 -4.20 -12.98
N HIS A 72 -27.59 -5.17 -13.81
CA HIS A 72 -26.91 -6.46 -13.92
C HIS A 72 -25.48 -6.30 -14.46
N VAL A 73 -25.33 -5.56 -15.56
CA VAL A 73 -24.02 -5.26 -16.16
C VAL A 73 -23.15 -4.48 -15.18
N LYS A 74 -23.72 -3.46 -14.51
CA LYS A 74 -23.01 -2.69 -13.49
C LYS A 74 -22.49 -3.56 -12.34
N LEU A 75 -23.32 -4.47 -11.83
CA LEU A 75 -22.96 -5.38 -10.75
C LEU A 75 -21.88 -6.38 -11.18
N ASP A 76 -21.97 -6.92 -12.39
CA ASP A 76 -21.00 -7.88 -12.91
C ASP A 76 -19.63 -7.21 -13.13
N LEU A 77 -19.61 -5.99 -13.68
CA LEU A 77 -18.39 -5.20 -13.81
C LEU A 77 -17.77 -4.89 -12.46
N GLN A 78 -18.58 -4.48 -11.48
CA GLN A 78 -18.11 -4.20 -10.13
C GLN A 78 -17.47 -5.44 -9.50
N ARG A 79 -18.14 -6.60 -9.59
CA ARG A 79 -17.61 -7.88 -9.08
C ARG A 79 -16.32 -8.30 -9.78
N ALA A 80 -16.22 -8.13 -11.09
CA ALA A 80 -15.02 -8.45 -11.85
C ALA A 80 -13.83 -7.59 -11.38
N VAL A 81 -14.05 -6.29 -11.18
CA VAL A 81 -13.02 -5.38 -10.67
C VAL A 81 -12.58 -5.77 -9.26
N GLN A 82 -13.53 -6.09 -8.38
CA GLN A 82 -13.23 -6.56 -7.03
C GLN A 82 -12.39 -7.85 -7.04
N ALA A 83 -12.72 -8.81 -7.89
CA ALA A 83 -12.01 -10.09 -7.98
C ALA A 83 -10.58 -9.95 -8.50
N ILE A 84 -10.35 -9.05 -9.47
CA ILE A 84 -9.03 -8.87 -10.10
C ILE A 84 -8.12 -8.00 -9.24
N LEU A 85 -8.66 -6.91 -8.68
CA LEU A 85 -7.86 -5.91 -7.95
C LEU A 85 -7.88 -6.10 -6.42
N GLY A 86 -8.67 -7.05 -5.91
CA GLY A 86 -8.80 -7.29 -4.48
C GLY A 86 -9.40 -6.13 -3.69
N VAL A 87 -10.15 -5.24 -4.36
CA VAL A 87 -10.73 -4.03 -3.75
C VAL A 87 -12.16 -4.24 -3.26
N SER A 88 -12.63 -3.39 -2.35
CA SER A 88 -14.03 -3.39 -1.92
C SER A 88 -14.94 -2.78 -2.99
N ALA A 89 -16.21 -3.16 -2.96
CA ALA A 89 -17.24 -2.61 -3.84
C ALA A 89 -17.39 -1.09 -3.69
N SER A 90 -17.15 -0.56 -2.48
CA SER A 90 -17.34 0.85 -2.13
C SER A 90 -16.34 1.80 -2.79
N VAL A 91 -15.24 1.29 -3.34
CA VAL A 91 -14.22 2.11 -4.03
C VAL A 91 -14.26 1.95 -5.55
N VAL A 92 -15.24 1.20 -6.07
CA VAL A 92 -15.42 0.95 -7.50
C VAL A 92 -16.67 1.67 -7.96
N GLU A 93 -16.50 2.62 -8.87
CA GLU A 93 -17.58 3.34 -9.51
C GLU A 93 -17.68 2.97 -10.98
N VAL A 94 -18.91 2.69 -11.42
CA VAL A 94 -19.22 2.27 -12.79
C VAL A 94 -20.26 3.22 -13.37
N PHE A 95 -19.92 3.82 -14.52
CA PHE A 95 -20.78 4.72 -15.27
C PHE A 95 -21.03 4.20 -16.68
N GLU A 96 -22.19 4.58 -17.22
CA GLU A 96 -22.49 4.32 -18.61
C GLU A 96 -21.65 5.21 -19.53
N MET A 97 -21.15 4.60 -20.60
CA MET A 97 -20.63 5.32 -21.74
C MET A 97 -21.80 5.76 -22.62
N ASP A 98 -22.19 7.03 -22.53
CA ASP A 98 -23.11 7.61 -23.52
C ASP A 98 -22.30 8.03 -24.75
N ILE A 99 -22.65 7.46 -25.90
CA ILE A 99 -22.08 7.81 -27.20
C ILE A 99 -23.16 8.57 -27.97
N SER A 100 -23.59 9.69 -27.40
CA SER A 100 -24.42 10.67 -28.11
C SER A 100 -23.51 11.41 -29.10
N ASN A 101 -23.72 11.16 -30.39
CA ASN A 101 -23.01 11.78 -31.51
C ASN A 101 -23.80 12.96 -32.09
#